data_AF-A0A0B7H1U3-F1
#
_entry.id   AF-A0A0B7H1U3-F1
#
_cell.length_a   1.000
_cell.length_b   1.000
_cell.length_c   1.000
_cell.angle_alpha   90.00
_cell.angle_beta   90.00
_cell.angle_gamma   90.00
#
_symmetry.space_group_name_H-M   'P 1'
#
loop_
_entity.id
_entity.type
_entity.pdbx_description
1 polymer ?
#
loop_
_entity_poly.entity_id
_entity_poly.type
_entity_poly.pdbx_seq_one_letter_code
_entity_poly.pdbx_strand_id
1 'polypeptide(L)'
;MQSGFKNWRGMQETGGRRIKRSIYLDVASVKFMDEQLREKTGKIALLKSYFEEIESKIDACYKDNTDHLLNDNRLTNLGTFRVYVTRYLQSLDMLRKDLTFLVRQLEPGPTGIPLEIYVFTATTKWAEYENIQADIFDHLFAAVHEFELRVFQYPVGGFMFSNSETKK
;
A
#
# COMPACT_ATOMS: atom_id res chain seq x y z
N MET A 1 26.96 -28.66 11.42
CA MET A 1 27.01 -27.20 11.13
C MET A 1 25.86 -26.55 11.90
N GLN A 2 26.16 -25.52 12.69
CA GLN A 2 25.35 -24.98 13.79
C GLN A 2 23.91 -24.62 13.36
N SER A 3 22.92 -25.21 14.03
CA SER A 3 21.55 -24.72 14.02
C SER A 3 21.55 -23.33 14.66
N GLY A 4 21.41 -22.29 13.83
CA GLY A 4 21.35 -20.90 14.30
C GLY A 4 20.29 -20.77 15.39
N PHE A 5 20.70 -20.28 16.56
CA PHE A 5 19.79 -19.91 17.63
C PHE A 5 18.80 -18.88 17.06
N LYS A 6 17.58 -19.31 16.73
CA LYS A 6 16.51 -18.38 16.35
C LYS A 6 16.30 -17.47 17.56
N ASN A 7 16.44 -16.17 17.33
CA ASN A 7 16.44 -15.15 18.36
C ASN A 7 15.00 -14.94 18.88
N TRP A 8 14.51 -15.87 19.70
CA TRP A 8 13.16 -15.85 20.29
C TRP A 8 13.10 -14.98 21.56
N ARG A 9 14.24 -14.70 22.21
CA ARG A 9 14.31 -13.85 23.41
C ARG A 9 13.84 -12.42 23.15
N GLY A 10 14.31 -11.79 22.07
CA GLY A 10 13.88 -10.43 21.72
C GLY A 10 12.37 -10.30 21.40
N MET A 11 11.72 -11.38 20.96
CA MET A 11 10.26 -11.41 20.74
C MET A 11 9.48 -11.51 22.06
N GLN A 12 9.99 -12.27 23.04
CA GLN A 12 9.38 -12.37 24.37
C GLN A 12 9.56 -11.08 25.17
N GLU A 13 10.73 -10.43 25.06
CA GLU A 13 11.06 -9.21 25.79
C GLU A 13 10.30 -7.97 25.28
N THR A 14 9.99 -7.90 23.98
CA THR A 14 9.18 -6.80 23.41
C THR A 14 7.67 -7.00 23.58
N GLY A 15 7.24 -8.22 23.95
CA GLY A 15 5.82 -8.57 24.08
C GLY A 15 5.05 -8.47 22.77
N GLY A 16 5.70 -8.70 21.63
CA GLY A 16 5.07 -8.58 20.31
C GLY A 16 5.82 -9.30 19.19
N ARG A 17 5.10 -9.69 18.14
CA ARG A 17 5.68 -10.29 16.93
C ARG A 17 5.71 -9.32 15.77
N ARG A 18 6.86 -9.23 15.11
CA ARG A 18 7.04 -8.37 13.94
C ARG A 18 6.39 -8.99 12.69
N ILE A 19 5.51 -8.23 12.06
CA ILE A 19 5.11 -8.43 10.66
C ILE A 19 6.09 -7.64 9.80
N LYS A 20 6.75 -8.33 8.86
CA LYS A 20 7.64 -7.73 7.85
C LYS A 20 7.37 -8.42 6.52
N ARG A 21 6.40 -7.90 5.77
CA ARG A 21 5.94 -8.48 4.49
C ARG A 21 5.57 -7.35 3.53
N SER A 22 5.72 -7.61 2.24
CA SER A 22 5.44 -6.62 1.19
C SER A 22 4.29 -7.06 0.29
N ILE A 23 3.53 -6.07 -0.20
CA ILE A 23 2.66 -6.21 -1.38
C ILE A 23 3.46 -5.67 -2.57
N TYR A 24 3.58 -6.47 -3.62
CA TYR A 24 4.27 -6.06 -4.84
C TYR A 24 3.26 -5.41 -5.78
N LEU A 25 3.47 -4.14 -6.11
CA LEU A 25 2.58 -3.36 -6.96
C LEU A 25 3.13 -3.27 -8.37
N ASP A 26 2.27 -3.41 -9.37
CA ASP A 26 2.61 -3.25 -10.77
C ASP A 26 2.93 -1.76 -11.05
N VAL A 27 4.16 -1.50 -11.48
CA VAL A 27 4.65 -0.15 -11.83
C VAL A 27 3.76 0.50 -12.88
N ALA A 28 3.23 -0.28 -13.83
CA ALA A 28 2.37 0.24 -14.90
C ALA A 28 0.99 0.71 -14.42
N SER A 29 0.60 0.40 -13.18
CA SER A 29 -0.63 0.89 -12.56
C SER A 29 -0.44 2.20 -11.78
N VAL A 30 0.79 2.68 -11.64
CA VAL A 30 1.09 3.93 -10.92
C VAL A 30 0.76 5.12 -11.81
N LYS A 31 -0.07 6.05 -11.29
CA LYS A 31 -0.44 7.28 -11.99
C LYS A 31 -0.68 8.45 -11.03
N PHE A 32 -0.73 9.65 -11.59
CA PHE A 32 -1.28 10.80 -10.89
C PHE A 32 -2.77 10.59 -10.62
N MET A 33 -3.23 11.09 -9.49
CA MET A 33 -4.64 11.10 -9.14
C MET A 33 -5.38 12.08 -10.04
N ASP A 34 -6.42 11.59 -10.71
CA ASP A 34 -7.43 12.42 -11.37
C ASP A 34 -8.54 12.80 -10.36
N GLU A 35 -9.43 13.71 -10.78
CA GLU A 35 -10.55 14.18 -9.96
C GLU A 35 -11.47 13.03 -9.54
N GLN A 36 -11.79 12.12 -10.46
CA GLN A 36 -12.67 10.99 -10.21
C GLN A 36 -12.12 10.06 -9.13
N LEU A 37 -10.83 9.69 -9.23
CA LEU A 37 -10.17 8.83 -8.25
C LEU A 37 -10.04 9.52 -6.90
N ARG A 38 -9.82 10.85 -6.87
CA ARG A 38 -9.85 11.63 -5.63
C ARG A 38 -11.21 11.62 -4.97
N GLU A 39 -12.28 11.90 -5.70
CA GLU A 39 -13.64 11.88 -5.17
C GLU A 39 -14.01 10.49 -4.64
N LYS A 40 -13.65 9.44 -5.39
CA LYS A 40 -13.88 8.05 -5.00
C LYS A 40 -13.16 7.71 -3.70
N THR A 41 -11.85 7.94 -3.64
CA THR A 41 -11.02 7.62 -2.46
C THR A 41 -11.28 8.57 -1.28
N GLY A 42 -11.76 9.80 -1.53
CA GLY A 42 -12.15 10.77 -0.52
C GLY A 42 -13.37 10.34 0.32
N LYS A 43 -14.19 9.41 -0.20
CA LYS A 43 -15.30 8.80 0.55
C LYS A 43 -14.80 7.82 1.63
N ILE A 44 -13.54 7.41 1.58
CA ILE A 44 -12.94 6.52 2.58
C ILE A 44 -12.71 7.31 3.87
N ALA A 45 -13.38 6.92 4.96
CA ALA A 45 -13.32 7.62 6.24
C ALA A 45 -11.89 7.86 6.74
N LEU A 46 -11.01 6.87 6.58
CA LEU A 46 -9.59 6.96 6.97
C LEU A 46 -8.79 8.01 6.17
N LEU A 47 -9.24 8.39 4.97
CA LEU A 47 -8.56 9.39 4.13
C LEU A 47 -9.17 10.78 4.20
N LYS A 48 -10.34 10.93 4.83
CA LYS A 48 -11.05 12.21 4.87
C LYS A 48 -10.17 13.36 5.39
N SER A 49 -9.60 13.20 6.59
CA SER A 49 -8.70 14.23 7.15
C SER A 49 -7.39 14.38 6.37
N TYR A 50 -6.93 13.34 5.66
CA TYR A 50 -5.74 13.45 4.82
C TYR A 50 -5.99 14.40 3.65
N PHE A 51 -7.13 14.27 2.97
CA PHE A 51 -7.48 15.16 1.88
C PHE A 51 -7.73 16.59 2.37
N GLU A 52 -8.40 16.77 3.52
CA GLU A 52 -8.59 18.09 4.15
C GLU A 52 -7.24 18.77 4.49
N GLU A 53 -6.28 18.01 5.02
CA GLU A 53 -4.92 18.51 5.32
C GLU A 53 -4.12 18.83 4.05
N ILE A 54 -4.26 18.03 3.00
CA ILE A 54 -3.56 18.25 1.74
C ILE A 54 -4.12 19.48 1.03
N GLU A 55 -5.44 19.64 0.98
CA GLU A 55 -6.12 20.77 0.33
C GLU A 55 -5.83 22.10 1.05
N SER A 56 -5.50 22.07 2.34
CA SER A 56 -5.10 23.26 3.10
C SER A 56 -3.60 23.59 3.03
N LYS A 57 -2.72 22.60 2.80
CA LYS A 57 -1.26 22.79 2.78
C LYS A 57 -0.70 22.97 1.38
N ILE A 58 -1.16 22.15 0.46
CA ILE A 58 -0.88 22.33 -0.94
C ILE A 58 -1.91 23.37 -1.35
N ASP A 59 -1.47 24.54 -1.81
CA ASP A 59 -2.29 25.39 -2.68
C ASP A 59 -2.53 24.56 -3.94
N ALA A 60 -3.36 23.51 -3.81
CA ALA A 60 -3.58 22.44 -4.75
C ALA A 60 -4.49 22.98 -5.82
N CYS A 61 -3.98 24.02 -6.44
CA CYS A 61 -4.30 24.47 -7.74
C CYS A 61 -3.93 23.32 -8.69
N TYR A 62 -4.77 22.30 -8.71
CA TYR A 62 -5.23 21.71 -9.97
C TYR A 62 -5.95 22.81 -10.78
N LYS A 63 -5.38 24.02 -10.86
CA LYS A 63 -5.86 25.11 -11.68
C LYS A 63 -5.62 24.63 -13.09
N ASP A 64 -6.61 24.79 -13.96
CA ASP A 64 -6.53 24.46 -15.39
C ASP A 64 -5.44 25.26 -16.16
N ASN A 65 -4.64 26.07 -15.46
CA ASN A 65 -3.65 26.99 -16.03
C ASN A 65 -2.20 26.46 -15.98
N THR A 66 -1.98 25.20 -15.62
CA THR A 66 -0.62 24.62 -15.70
C THR A 66 -0.44 23.89 -17.02
N ASP A 67 0.54 24.32 -17.81
CA ASP A 67 0.83 23.74 -19.14
C ASP A 67 1.12 22.23 -19.11
N HIS A 68 1.56 21.68 -17.97
CA HIS A 68 1.89 20.27 -17.82
C HIS A 68 1.71 19.74 -16.40
N LEU A 69 1.23 18.49 -16.28
CA LEU A 69 0.94 17.80 -15.00
C LEU A 69 2.13 17.71 -14.03
N LEU A 70 3.35 17.68 -14.57
CA LEU A 70 4.59 17.57 -13.78
C LEU A 70 4.98 18.88 -13.08
N ASN A 71 4.39 20.00 -13.48
CA ASN A 71 4.64 21.30 -12.85
C ASN A 71 3.75 21.51 -11.61
N ASP A 72 2.78 20.62 -11.40
CA ASP A 72 1.88 20.63 -10.24
C ASP A 72 2.37 19.64 -9.18
N ASN A 73 2.14 19.98 -7.90
CA ASN A 73 2.32 19.03 -6.80
C ASN A 73 1.13 18.05 -6.71
N ARG A 74 0.95 17.22 -7.74
CA ARG A 74 -0.16 16.25 -7.81
C ARG A 74 0.08 15.04 -6.93
N LEU A 75 -0.99 14.57 -6.32
CA LEU A 75 -0.99 13.30 -5.61
C LEU A 75 -0.86 12.14 -6.61
N THR A 76 -0.29 11.04 -6.14
CA THR A 76 -0.26 9.77 -6.90
C THR A 76 -1.11 8.74 -6.19
N ASN A 77 -1.72 7.84 -6.96
CA ASN A 77 -2.53 6.76 -6.40
C ASN A 77 -1.72 5.87 -5.44
N LEU A 78 -0.47 5.58 -5.78
CA LEU A 78 0.47 4.86 -4.93
C LEU A 78 0.78 5.60 -3.61
N GLY A 79 1.00 6.92 -3.67
CA GLY A 79 1.22 7.74 -2.49
C GLY A 79 0.01 7.74 -1.56
N THR A 80 -1.18 7.92 -2.12
CA THR A 80 -2.45 7.93 -1.39
C THR A 80 -2.79 6.56 -0.81
N PHE A 81 -2.54 5.47 -1.55
CA PHE A 81 -2.68 4.10 -1.04
C PHE A 81 -1.75 3.85 0.15
N ARG A 82 -0.48 4.28 0.09
CA ARG A 82 0.45 4.13 1.22
C ARG A 82 -0.05 4.85 2.48
N VAL A 83 -0.63 6.04 2.33
CA VAL A 83 -1.25 6.78 3.45
C VAL A 83 -2.45 6.01 4.00
N TYR A 84 -3.32 5.48 3.12
CA TYR A 84 -4.43 4.62 3.52
C TYR A 84 -3.98 3.42 4.32
N VAL A 85 -2.99 2.65 3.82
CA VAL A 85 -2.45 1.46 4.52
C VAL A 85 -1.92 1.85 5.90
N THR A 86 -1.18 2.96 5.99
CA THR A 86 -0.65 3.46 7.26
C THR A 86 -1.77 3.72 8.27
N ARG A 87 -2.81 4.46 7.86
CA ARG A 87 -3.93 4.83 8.74
C ARG A 87 -4.81 3.64 9.09
N TYR A 88 -5.03 2.73 8.15
CA TYR A 88 -5.72 1.47 8.38
C TYR A 88 -5.02 0.67 9.47
N LEU A 89 -3.70 0.42 9.33
CA LEU A 89 -2.94 -0.31 10.34
C LEU A 89 -2.93 0.42 11.70
N GLN A 90 -2.88 1.76 11.70
CA GLN A 90 -2.93 2.55 12.95
C GLN A 90 -4.27 2.39 13.68
N SER A 91 -5.36 2.16 12.95
CA SER A 91 -6.69 1.90 13.54
C SER A 91 -6.85 0.50 14.18
N LEU A 92 -5.92 -0.43 13.93
CA LEU A 92 -6.02 -1.81 14.43
C LEU A 92 -5.42 -1.94 15.83
N ASP A 93 -6.23 -2.06 16.88
CA ASP A 93 -5.77 -2.17 18.28
C ASP A 93 -4.81 -3.34 18.56
N MET A 94 -4.91 -4.42 17.78
CA MET A 94 -4.03 -5.58 17.83
C MET A 94 -2.57 -5.30 17.41
N LEU A 95 -2.28 -4.12 16.87
CA LEU A 95 -0.92 -3.68 16.53
C LEU A 95 -0.34 -2.74 17.60
N ARG A 96 0.95 -2.90 17.87
CA ARG A 96 1.77 -2.07 18.77
C ARG A 96 2.27 -0.84 18.01
N LYS A 97 1.81 0.35 18.40
CA LYS A 97 2.21 1.64 17.81
C LYS A 97 3.35 2.34 18.56
N ASP A 98 3.70 1.83 19.73
CA ASP A 98 4.85 2.25 20.54
C ASP A 98 6.18 1.69 20.00
N LEU A 99 6.12 0.70 19.11
CA LEU A 99 7.27 0.12 18.42
C LEU A 99 7.39 0.69 16.99
N THR A 100 8.46 0.31 16.28
CA THR A 100 8.65 0.74 14.89
C THR A 100 7.44 0.38 14.04
N PHE A 101 6.86 1.41 13.43
CA PHE A 101 5.65 1.32 12.63
C PHE A 101 5.89 2.02 11.30
N LEU A 102 6.16 1.24 10.24
CA LEU A 102 6.52 1.76 8.93
C LEU A 102 5.71 1.08 7.83
N VAL A 103 5.20 1.90 6.91
CA VAL A 103 4.70 1.47 5.61
C VAL A 103 5.50 2.24 4.57
N ARG A 104 6.35 1.53 3.82
CA ARG A 104 7.33 2.18 2.93
C ARG A 104 7.49 1.44 1.62
N GLN A 105 7.94 2.16 0.61
CA GLN A 105 8.37 1.55 -0.64
C GLN A 105 9.81 1.09 -0.49
N LEU A 106 10.12 -0.09 -1.01
CA LEU A 106 11.48 -0.53 -1.26
C LEU A 106 11.85 -0.24 -2.72
N GLU A 107 13.12 -0.46 -3.06
CA GLU A 107 13.60 -0.32 -4.43
C GLU A 107 12.75 -1.17 -5.40
N PRO A 108 12.24 -0.58 -6.49
CA PRO A 108 11.52 -1.33 -7.51
C PRO A 108 12.42 -2.41 -8.14
N GLY A 109 11.85 -3.58 -8.40
CA GLY A 109 12.54 -4.67 -9.07
C GLY A 109 11.75 -5.21 -10.26
N PRO A 110 12.19 -6.34 -10.86
CA PRO A 110 11.48 -7.00 -11.96
C PRO A 110 10.05 -7.43 -11.61
N THR A 111 9.73 -7.55 -10.32
CA THR A 111 8.42 -7.91 -9.79
C THR A 111 7.61 -6.71 -9.30
N GLY A 112 7.92 -5.50 -9.78
CA GLY A 112 7.21 -4.29 -9.44
C GLY A 112 7.77 -3.54 -8.21
N ILE A 113 6.93 -2.75 -7.57
CA ILE A 113 7.28 -1.88 -6.43
C ILE A 113 6.86 -2.57 -5.13
N PRO A 114 7.80 -2.98 -4.26
CA PRO A 114 7.44 -3.57 -2.98
C PRO A 114 6.96 -2.48 -2.02
N LEU A 115 5.70 -2.56 -1.57
CA LEU A 115 5.18 -1.80 -0.43
C LEU A 115 5.36 -2.64 0.84
N GLU A 116 6.45 -2.41 1.57
CA GLU A 116 6.78 -3.12 2.81
C GLU A 116 5.96 -2.59 3.99
N ILE A 117 5.32 -3.52 4.69
CA ILE A 117 4.64 -3.30 5.96
C ILE A 117 5.54 -3.86 7.06
N TYR A 118 6.03 -2.97 7.91
CA TYR A 118 6.87 -3.27 9.06
C TYR A 118 6.16 -2.78 10.33
N VAL A 119 5.48 -3.68 11.02
CA VAL A 119 4.71 -3.39 12.24
C VAL A 119 4.87 -4.52 13.25
N PHE A 120 4.42 -4.31 14.48
CA PHE A 120 4.43 -5.34 15.52
C PHE A 120 3.01 -5.62 15.98
N THR A 121 2.68 -6.89 16.17
CA THR A 121 1.44 -7.33 16.83
C THR A 121 1.59 -7.24 18.35
N ALA A 122 0.48 -7.07 19.05
CA ALA A 122 0.41 -7.07 20.52
C ALA A 122 0.38 -8.49 21.12
N THR A 123 0.49 -9.52 20.30
CA THR A 123 0.49 -10.94 20.71
C THR A 123 1.77 -11.64 20.28
N THR A 124 2.16 -12.66 21.04
CA THR A 124 3.26 -13.57 20.69
C THR A 124 2.78 -14.98 20.40
N LYS A 125 1.47 -15.24 20.52
CA LYS A 125 0.87 -16.53 20.20
C LYS A 125 0.89 -16.75 18.69
N TRP A 126 1.33 -17.93 18.27
CA TRP A 126 1.55 -18.24 16.86
C TRP A 126 0.26 -18.13 16.03
N ALA A 127 -0.81 -18.78 16.46
CA ALA A 127 -2.08 -18.78 15.72
C ALA A 127 -2.69 -17.38 15.58
N GLU A 128 -2.71 -16.58 16.64
CA GLU A 128 -3.23 -15.21 16.60
C GLU A 128 -2.38 -14.32 15.68
N TYR A 129 -1.05 -14.43 15.74
CA TYR A 129 -0.15 -13.71 14.85
C TYR A 129 -0.40 -14.03 13.37
N GLU A 130 -0.57 -15.32 13.02
CA GLU A 130 -0.83 -15.73 11.64
C GLU A 130 -2.18 -15.19 11.15
N ASN A 131 -3.22 -15.25 11.98
CA ASN A 131 -4.55 -14.71 11.63
C ASN A 131 -4.50 -13.20 11.40
N ILE A 132 -3.89 -12.44 12.32
CA ILE A 132 -3.74 -10.98 12.17
C ILE A 132 -3.01 -10.65 10.86
N GLN A 133 -1.93 -11.38 10.56
CA GLN A 133 -1.18 -11.18 9.33
C GLN A 133 -2.03 -11.53 8.09
N ALA A 134 -2.81 -12.61 8.10
CA ALA A 134 -3.68 -12.98 7.00
C ALA A 134 -4.76 -11.90 6.75
N ASP A 135 -5.50 -11.53 7.79
CA ASP A 135 -6.60 -10.56 7.71
C ASP A 135 -6.13 -9.20 7.16
N ILE A 136 -4.97 -8.72 7.63
CA ILE A 136 -4.37 -7.48 7.11
C ILE A 136 -4.12 -7.58 5.62
N PHE A 137 -3.48 -8.65 5.15
CA PHE A 137 -3.07 -8.75 3.75
C PHE A 137 -4.27 -9.03 2.84
N ASP A 138 -5.25 -9.82 3.28
CA ASP A 138 -6.48 -10.07 2.53
C ASP A 138 -7.25 -8.76 2.28
N HIS A 139 -7.39 -7.94 3.33
CA HIS A 139 -7.98 -6.62 3.22
C HIS A 139 -7.20 -5.72 2.25
N LEU A 140 -5.88 -5.69 2.36
CA LEU A 140 -5.05 -4.84 1.50
C LEU A 140 -5.02 -5.29 0.04
N PHE A 141 -5.09 -6.59 -0.23
CA PHE A 141 -5.22 -7.13 -1.58
C PHE A 141 -6.56 -6.76 -2.22
N ALA A 142 -7.65 -6.68 -1.44
CA ALA A 142 -8.92 -6.17 -1.93
C ALA A 142 -8.87 -4.64 -2.13
N ALA A 143 -8.35 -3.92 -1.12
CA ALA A 143 -8.36 -2.45 -1.10
C ALA A 143 -7.48 -1.82 -2.19
N VAL A 144 -6.42 -2.49 -2.65
CA VAL A 144 -5.52 -1.97 -3.69
C VAL A 144 -6.26 -1.53 -4.97
N HIS A 145 -7.33 -2.26 -5.32
CA HIS A 145 -8.13 -1.99 -6.52
C HIS A 145 -8.95 -0.70 -6.41
N GLU A 146 -9.29 -0.26 -5.20
CA GLU A 146 -9.99 1.00 -4.97
C GLU A 146 -9.16 2.22 -5.37
N PHE A 147 -7.83 2.07 -5.39
CA PHE A 147 -6.85 3.08 -5.80
C PHE A 147 -6.41 2.91 -7.26
N GLU A 148 -7.07 2.03 -8.01
CA GLU A 148 -6.71 1.67 -9.39
C GLU A 148 -5.27 1.15 -9.53
N LEU A 149 -4.72 0.65 -8.42
CA LEU A 149 -3.44 -0.04 -8.40
C LEU A 149 -3.67 -1.53 -8.69
N ARG A 150 -2.67 -2.17 -9.25
CA ARG A 150 -2.65 -3.62 -9.47
C ARG A 150 -1.54 -4.26 -8.66
N VAL A 151 -1.81 -5.44 -8.14
CA VAL A 151 -0.77 -6.31 -7.58
C VAL A 151 -0.01 -6.92 -8.74
N PHE A 152 1.32 -6.90 -8.67
CA PHE A 152 2.15 -7.56 -9.66
C PHE A 152 1.86 -9.06 -9.67
N GLN A 153 1.62 -9.59 -10.85
CA GLN A 153 1.57 -11.02 -11.11
C GLN A 153 2.43 -11.29 -12.33
N TYR A 154 3.15 -12.41 -12.34
CA TYR A 154 3.81 -12.84 -13.57
C TYR A 154 2.74 -13.01 -14.66
N PRO A 155 3.01 -12.57 -15.90
CA PRO A 155 2.08 -12.79 -16.99
C PRO A 155 1.85 -14.30 -17.12
N VAL A 156 0.66 -14.76 -16.75
CA VAL A 156 0.19 -16.09 -17.08
C VAL A 156 -0.07 -16.10 -18.58
N GLY A 157 0.70 -16.90 -19.32
CA GLY A 157 0.64 -16.96 -20.79
C GLY A 157 -0.72 -17.45 -21.29
N GLY A 158 -1.71 -16.56 -21.32
CA GLY A 158 -2.90 -16.67 -22.13
C GLY A 158 -2.68 -15.82 -23.37
N PHE A 159 -2.60 -16.46 -24.53
CA PHE A 159 -2.59 -15.82 -25.84
C PHE A 159 -3.67 -14.71 -25.90
N MET A 160 -3.25 -13.45 -26.07
CA MET A 160 -4.18 -12.42 -26.53
C MET A 160 -4.41 -12.61 -28.03
N PHE A 161 -5.63 -12.96 -28.42
CA PHE A 161 -6.07 -12.79 -29.80
C PHE A 161 -6.10 -11.29 -30.12
N SER A 162 -5.09 -10.83 -30.86
CA SER A 162 -5.18 -9.59 -31.61
C SER A 162 -6.21 -9.80 -32.71
N ASN A 163 -7.45 -9.32 -32.50
CA ASN A 163 -8.35 -9.07 -33.62
C ASN A 163 -7.83 -7.83 -34.34
N SER A 164 -6.95 -8.05 -35.32
CA SER A 164 -6.69 -7.06 -36.35
C SER A 164 -7.94 -6.96 -37.23
N GLU A 165 -8.88 -6.10 -36.86
CA GLU A 165 -9.89 -5.63 -37.81
C GLU A 165 -9.15 -4.89 -38.93
N THR A 166 -9.02 -5.59 -40.05
CA THR A 166 -8.52 -5.02 -41.30
C THR A 166 -9.70 -4.25 -41.90
N LYS A 167 -9.79 -2.94 -41.66
CA LYS A 167 -10.67 -2.09 -42.45
C LYS A 167 -10.12 -2.01 -43.87
N LYS A 168 -10.83 -2.63 -44.81
CA LYS A 168 -10.83 -2.23 -46.23
C LYS A 168 -11.89 -1.17 -46.45
#